data_AF-A0A067BHI0-F1
#
_entry.id   AF-A0A067BHI0-F1
#
_cell.length_a   1.000
_cell.length_b   1.000
_cell.length_c   1.000
_cell.angle_alpha   90.00
_cell.angle_beta   90.00
_cell.angle_gamma   90.00
#
_symmetry.space_group_name_H-M   'P 1'
#
loop_
_entity.id
_entity.type
_entity.pdbx_description
1 polymer ?
#
loop_
_entity_poly.entity_id
_entity_poly.type
_entity_poly.pdbx_seq_one_letter_code
_entity_poly.pdbx_strand_id
1 'polypeptide(L)'
;MGKTMDPAADVDPKTVLFALKFLNTATKEKLADAFEQLNDAMLDKFLDQRLFGGLKKLDDIVEKKIMRKKKYEEFKSILLDFAETNKPKETSNQDSTIA
;
A
#
# COMPACT_ATOMS: atom_id res chain seq x y z
N MET A 1 8.68 -25.78 -19.64
CA MET A 1 8.99 -25.71 -18.20
C MET A 1 8.68 -24.30 -17.73
N GLY A 2 7.66 -24.16 -16.89
CA GLY A 2 7.05 -22.88 -16.55
C GLY A 2 7.98 -22.01 -15.70
N LYS A 3 8.27 -20.81 -16.18
CA LYS A 3 8.76 -19.73 -15.32
C LYS A 3 7.63 -19.39 -14.36
N THR A 4 7.74 -19.81 -13.11
CA THR A 4 7.07 -19.14 -12.00
C THR A 4 7.64 -17.71 -11.98
N MET A 5 6.96 -16.80 -12.66
CA MET A 5 7.18 -15.37 -12.52
C MET A 5 6.87 -15.05 -11.07
N ASP A 6 7.91 -14.80 -10.28
CA ASP A 6 7.80 -14.21 -8.95
C ASP A 6 7.17 -12.82 -9.14
N PRO A 7 5.89 -12.60 -8.79
CA PRO A 7 5.22 -11.32 -9.07
C PRO A 7 5.77 -10.17 -8.22
N ALA A 8 6.67 -10.46 -7.27
CA ALA A 8 7.24 -9.50 -6.35
C ALA A 8 8.46 -8.74 -6.90
N ALA A 9 9.06 -9.18 -8.01
CA ALA A 9 10.32 -8.60 -8.51
C ALA A 9 10.15 -7.34 -9.38
N ASP A 10 8.95 -7.04 -9.87
CA ASP A 10 8.69 -5.94 -10.83
C ASP A 10 7.83 -4.79 -10.26
N VAL A 11 7.68 -4.71 -8.94
CA VAL A 11 6.88 -3.63 -8.32
C VAL A 11 7.76 -2.40 -8.12
N ASP A 12 7.37 -1.27 -8.73
CA ASP A 12 8.07 0.01 -8.61
C ASP A 12 8.24 0.40 -7.12
N PRO A 13 9.48 0.67 -6.65
CA PRO A 13 9.73 1.13 -5.28
C PRO A 13 8.91 2.35 -4.87
N LYS A 14 8.62 3.28 -5.81
CA LYS A 14 7.77 4.45 -5.51
C LYS A 14 6.33 4.04 -5.20
N THR A 15 5.82 3.01 -5.87
CA THR A 15 4.50 2.42 -5.62
C THR A 15 4.44 1.79 -4.23
N VAL A 16 5.46 1.01 -3.86
CA VAL A 16 5.54 0.43 -2.51
C VAL A 16 5.63 1.51 -1.44
N LEU A 17 6.43 2.55 -1.67
CA LEU A 17 6.55 3.67 -0.73
C LEU A 17 5.23 4.44 -0.57
N PHE A 18 4.53 4.69 -1.68
CA PHE A 18 3.21 5.33 -1.63
C PHE A 18 2.21 4.47 -0.87
N ALA A 19 2.15 3.16 -1.15
CA ALA A 19 1.28 2.22 -0.45
C ALA A 19 1.52 2.25 1.07
N LEU A 20 2.78 2.15 1.50
CA LEU A 20 3.16 2.22 2.91
C LEU A 20 2.77 3.56 3.55
N LYS A 21 3.05 4.67 2.86
CA LYS A 21 2.68 6.01 3.33
C LYS A 21 1.17 6.13 3.47
N PHE A 22 0.40 5.64 2.51
CA PHE A 22 -1.06 5.65 2.54
C PHE A 22 -1.58 4.86 3.76
N LEU A 23 -1.12 3.63 3.95
CA LEU A 23 -1.52 2.81 5.11
C LEU A 23 -1.16 3.44 6.46
N ASN A 24 -0.03 4.14 6.54
CA ASN A 24 0.44 4.77 7.77
C ASN A 24 -0.20 6.13 8.07
N THR A 25 -0.85 6.79 7.09
CA THR A 25 -1.29 8.19 7.24
C THR A 25 -2.75 8.44 6.87
N ALA A 26 -3.38 7.62 6.03
CA ALA A 26 -4.77 7.81 5.62
C ALA A 26 -5.72 7.70 6.82
N THR A 27 -6.83 8.44 6.81
CA THR A 27 -7.86 8.29 7.85
C THR A 27 -8.52 6.91 7.77
N LYS A 28 -9.19 6.49 8.85
CA LYS A 28 -9.95 5.22 8.85
C LYS A 28 -10.94 5.17 7.69
N GLU A 29 -11.67 6.27 7.49
CA GLU A 29 -12.63 6.45 6.39
C GLU A 29 -11.97 6.25 5.03
N LYS A 30 -10.84 6.93 4.76
CA LYS A 30 -10.11 6.78 3.49
C LYS A 30 -9.61 5.35 3.24
N LEU A 31 -9.25 4.63 4.29
CA LEU A 31 -8.85 3.22 4.16
C LEU A 31 -10.05 2.32 3.88
N ALA A 32 -11.20 2.59 4.49
CA ALA A 32 -12.44 1.86 4.23
C ALA A 32 -12.94 2.11 2.80
N ASP A 33 -12.93 3.37 2.35
CA ASP A 33 -13.34 3.76 1.00
C ASP A 33 -12.42 3.18 -0.08
N ALA A 34 -11.11 3.10 0.20
CA ALA A 34 -10.15 2.57 -0.75
C ALA A 34 -10.14 1.04 -0.82
N PHE A 35 -10.53 0.35 0.26
CA PHE A 35 -10.36 -1.11 0.39
C PHE A 35 -11.57 -1.76 1.05
N GLU A 36 -12.56 -2.15 0.24
CA GLU A 36 -13.78 -2.84 0.68
C GLU A 36 -13.49 -4.16 1.44
N GLN A 37 -12.36 -4.81 1.18
CA GLN A 37 -11.95 -6.04 1.84
C GLN A 37 -11.49 -5.82 3.29
N LEU A 38 -11.24 -4.59 3.74
CA LEU A 38 -10.88 -4.29 5.11
C LEU A 38 -12.14 -4.12 5.96
N ASN A 39 -12.23 -4.91 7.03
CA ASN A 39 -13.28 -4.71 8.03
C ASN A 39 -12.80 -3.76 9.14
N ASP A 40 -13.72 -3.26 9.95
CA ASP A 40 -13.40 -2.31 11.03
C ASP A 40 -12.27 -2.79 11.94
N ALA A 41 -12.26 -4.06 12.33
CA ALA A 41 -11.21 -4.61 13.18
C ALA A 41 -9.82 -4.62 12.50
N MET A 42 -9.74 -4.76 11.18
CA MET A 42 -8.48 -4.64 10.44
C MET A 42 -8.06 -3.18 10.33
N LEU A 43 -9.01 -2.29 10.07
CA LEU A 43 -8.77 -0.85 10.00
C LEU A 43 -8.23 -0.32 11.33
N ASP A 44 -8.86 -0.68 12.46
CA ASP A 44 -8.40 -0.29 13.79
C ASP A 44 -6.97 -0.76 14.06
N LYS A 45 -6.63 -1.99 13.66
CA LYS A 45 -5.24 -2.49 13.76
C LYS A 45 -4.24 -1.70 12.92
N PHE A 46 -4.62 -1.24 11.72
CA PHE A 46 -3.74 -0.37 10.94
C PHE A 46 -3.51 0.96 11.65
N LEU A 47 -4.54 1.52 12.29
CA LEU A 47 -4.44 2.75 13.06
C LEU A 47 -3.58 2.54 14.32
N ASP A 48 -3.82 1.48 15.08
CA ASP A 48 -3.05 1.14 16.28
C ASP A 48 -1.57 0.95 15.95
N GLN A 49 -1.25 0.28 14.84
CA GLN A 49 0.14 0.04 14.44
C GLN A 49 0.91 1.36 14.19
N ARG A 50 0.23 2.47 13.87
CA ARG A 50 0.87 3.80 13.73
C ARG A 50 1.42 4.31 15.06
N LEU A 51 0.78 3.96 16.18
CA LEU A 51 1.25 4.28 17.53
C LEU A 51 2.53 3.50 17.87
N PHE A 52 2.80 2.39 17.18
CA PHE A 52 3.99 1.55 17.35
C PHE A 52 5.03 1.73 16.23
N GLY A 53 5.08 2.92 15.61
CA GLY A 53 6.03 3.26 14.56
C GLY A 53 5.61 2.87 13.14
N GLY A 54 4.36 2.45 12.96
CA GLY A 54 3.77 2.16 11.65
C GLY A 54 4.30 0.89 10.99
N LEU A 55 3.99 0.76 9.70
CA LEU A 55 4.49 -0.27 8.81
C LEU A 55 5.75 0.22 8.10
N LYS A 56 6.82 -0.56 8.12
CA LYS A 56 8.09 -0.29 7.45
C LYS A 56 8.20 -1.01 6.10
N LYS A 57 7.55 -2.16 5.99
CA LYS A 57 7.45 -2.98 4.77
C LYS A 57 6.07 -3.61 4.69
N LEU A 58 5.64 -4.01 3.49
CA LEU A 58 4.29 -4.57 3.31
C LEU A 58 4.09 -5.87 4.09
N ASP A 59 5.14 -6.66 4.28
CA ASP A 59 5.07 -7.93 5.03
C ASP A 59 4.77 -7.71 6.53
N ASP A 60 5.00 -6.50 7.05
CA ASP A 60 4.65 -6.14 8.43
C ASP A 60 3.15 -6.35 8.70
N ILE A 61 2.30 -6.28 7.67
CA ILE A 61 0.86 -6.55 7.78
C ILE A 61 0.60 -7.97 8.31
N VAL A 62 1.40 -8.95 7.89
CA VAL A 62 1.32 -10.33 8.37
C VAL A 62 2.09 -10.48 9.69
N GLU A 63 3.30 -9.92 9.78
CA GLU A 63 4.15 -10.02 10.98
C GLU A 63 3.47 -9.41 12.22
N LYS A 64 2.73 -8.30 12.04
CA LYS A 64 1.96 -7.61 13.09
C LYS A 64 0.54 -8.16 13.26
N LYS A 65 0.18 -9.26 12.57
CA LYS A 65 -1.12 -9.93 12.69
C LYS A 65 -2.32 -9.00 12.40
N ILE A 66 -2.15 -8.05 11.47
CA ILE A 66 -3.24 -7.20 10.98
C ILE A 66 -4.24 -8.08 10.23
N MET A 67 -3.75 -8.92 9.31
CA MET A 67 -4.53 -9.93 8.62
C MET A 67 -3.75 -11.22 8.39
N ARG A 68 -4.45 -12.29 8.02
CA ARG A 68 -3.86 -13.61 7.74
C ARG A 68 -3.18 -13.61 6.38
N LYS A 69 -2.10 -14.39 6.24
CA LYS A 69 -1.31 -14.51 4.99
C LYS A 69 -2.17 -14.68 3.73
N LYS A 70 -3.16 -15.58 3.75
CA LYS A 70 -4.05 -15.79 2.58
C LYS A 70 -4.75 -14.50 2.13
N LYS A 71 -5.34 -13.76 3.07
CA LYS A 71 -6.02 -12.49 2.78
C LYS A 71 -5.03 -11.37 2.45
N TYR A 72 -3.81 -11.45 3.00
CA TYR A 72 -2.74 -10.52 2.68
C TYR A 72 -2.29 -10.61 1.23
N GLU A 73 -2.14 -11.79 0.65
CA GLU A 73 -1.72 -11.91 -0.77
C GLU A 73 -2.74 -11.23 -1.71
N GLU A 74 -4.04 -11.45 -1.46
CA GLU A 74 -5.13 -10.80 -2.19
C GLU A 74 -5.13 -9.28 -1.96
N PHE A 75 -4.99 -8.84 -0.71
CA PHE A 75 -4.94 -7.43 -0.34
C PHE A 75 -3.72 -6.72 -0.94
N LYS A 76 -2.57 -7.38 -0.98
CA LYS A 76 -1.31 -6.82 -1.49
C LYS A 76 -1.43 -6.45 -2.96
N SER A 77 -2.03 -7.32 -3.78
CA SER A 77 -2.27 -7.01 -5.19
C SER A 77 -3.11 -5.74 -5.34
N ILE A 78 -4.26 -5.68 -4.64
CA ILE A 78 -5.19 -4.54 -4.71
C ILE A 78 -4.53 -3.25 -4.21
N LEU A 79 -3.76 -3.33 -3.13
CA LEU A 79 -3.03 -2.20 -2.57
C LEU A 79 -1.99 -1.65 -3.55
N LEU A 80 -1.27 -2.54 -4.25
CA LEU A 80 -0.26 -2.14 -5.23
C LEU A 80 -0.91 -1.53 -6.47
N ASP A 81 -2.02 -2.08 -6.96
CA ASP A 81 -2.78 -1.52 -8.08
C ASP A 81 -3.36 -0.13 -7.74
N PHE A 82 -3.90 0.00 -6.52
CA PHE A 82 -4.33 1.29 -5.99
C PHE A 82 -3.18 2.28 -5.93
N ALA A 83 -2.03 1.87 -5.41
CA ALA A 83 -0.85 2.72 -5.28
C ALA A 83 -0.28 3.12 -6.64
N GLU A 84 -0.26 2.23 -7.63
CA GLU A 84 0.22 2.52 -8.98
C GLU A 84 -0.65 3.59 -9.65
N THR A 85 -1.96 3.54 -9.41
CA THR A 85 -2.93 4.47 -9.97
C THR A 85 -2.93 5.82 -9.27
N ASN A 86 -2.66 5.85 -7.96
CA ASN A 86 -2.81 7.03 -7.10
C ASN A 86 -1.48 7.68 -6.68
N LYS A 87 -0.33 7.04 -6.94
CA LYS A 87 0.96 7.66 -6.66
C LYS A 87 1.05 8.99 -7.43
N PRO A 88 1.65 10.04 -6.85
CA PRO A 88 1.93 11.26 -7.60
C PRO A 88 2.75 10.88 -8.82
N LYS A 89 2.17 11.04 -10.00
CA LYS A 89 2.94 10.96 -11.24
C LYS A 89 3.92 12.11 -11.16
N GLU A 90 5.20 11.85 -11.43
CA GLU A 90 6.12 12.95 -11.69
C GLU A 90 5.54 13.72 -12.87
N THR A 91 4.84 14.82 -12.59
CA THR A 91 4.80 15.93 -13.52
C THR A 91 6.25 16.21 -13.82
N SER A 92 6.67 15.94 -15.05
CA SER A 92 7.89 16.51 -15.57
C SER A 92 7.83 17.99 -15.21
N ASN A 93 8.71 18.45 -14.32
CA ASN A 93 9.06 19.86 -14.24
C ASN A 93 9.79 20.22 -15.54
N GLN A 94 9.04 20.22 -16.64
CA GLN A 94 9.34 20.93 -17.87
C GLN A 94 8.26 21.98 -18.03
N ASP A 95 8.22 22.91 -17.07
CA ASP A 95 7.81 24.28 -17.35
C ASP A 95 9.05 25.15 -17.13
N SER A 96 9.99 25.00 -18.08
CA SER A 96 10.95 26.05 -18.38
C SER A 96 10.33 26.95 -19.44
N THR A 97 10.49 28.26 -19.26
CA THR A 97 10.13 29.35 -20.19
C THR A 97 8.64 29.69 -20.12
N ILE A 98 8.22 30.83 -19.55
CA ILE A 98 8.10 32.18 -20.15
C ILE A 98 7.57 33.05 -18.97
N ALA A 99 8.01 34.26 -18.62
CA ALA A 99 8.62 35.41 -19.31
C ALA A 99 9.51 36.20 -18.34
#